data_AF-A0A538CN40-F1
#
_entry.id   AF-A0A538CN40-F1
#
_cell.length_a   1.000
_cell.length_b   1.000
_cell.length_c   1.000
_cell.angle_alpha   90.00
_cell.angle_beta   90.00
_cell.angle_gamma   90.00
#
_symmetry.space_group_name_H-M   'P 1'
#
loop_
_entity.id
_entity.type
_entity.pdbx_description
1 polymer ?
#
loop_
_entity_poly.entity_id
_entity_poly.type
_entity_poly.pdbx_seq_one_letter_code
_entity_poly.pdbx_strand_id
1 'polypeptide(L)'
;MHDLARRLAVARGDEPADVVVRGGRVLSVFTREWLDADIAVADGWIAGLGEYDGREVVDATGRHVVPGFIDAHMHLESTKLLPDEFARLVLPLGTTTVVLDPHELANVLGTDGVHWLLDACDALPLDFYFMAPSSIPASVFESPRRPLLSGDLESLLRRRRVLGLAEMMNFPGVINADPNELKKLELATGLHVDGHAPGVLGRALNAYVAAGIRSDHEALTVEEGLERLRNGMWLLIRGAEPARAAPAGRGVRHEPNRVLHRRPRSRGHRGERAHQRHGARGGRRRGAA
;
A
#
# COMPACT_ATOMS: atom_id res chain seq x y z
N MET A 1 4.90 2.57 28.00
CA MET A 1 6.09 1.81 28.46
C MET A 1 5.70 0.52 29.18
N HIS A 2 4.64 0.51 30.00
CA HIS A 2 4.15 -0.69 30.68
C HIS A 2 3.76 -1.82 29.71
N ASP A 3 3.06 -1.50 28.61
CA ASP A 3 2.64 -2.49 27.60
C ASP A 3 3.84 -3.13 26.88
N LEU A 4 4.93 -2.38 26.67
CA LEU A 4 6.11 -2.93 26.01
C LEU A 4 6.84 -3.94 26.91
N ALA A 5 6.98 -3.63 28.20
CA ALA A 5 7.60 -4.55 29.16
C ALA A 5 6.82 -5.87 29.22
N ARG A 6 5.49 -5.80 29.23
CA ARG A 6 4.61 -6.98 29.19
C ARG A 6 4.80 -7.79 27.91
N ARG A 7 4.73 -7.16 26.73
CA ARG A 7 4.94 -7.86 25.45
C ARG A 7 6.29 -8.58 25.39
N LEU A 8 7.33 -7.96 25.92
CA LEU A 8 8.65 -8.58 26.01
C LEU A 8 8.69 -9.76 26.99
N ALA A 9 7.93 -9.71 28.09
CA ALA A 9 7.79 -10.84 29.02
C ALA A 9 7.06 -12.02 28.36
N VAL A 10 5.94 -11.76 27.66
CA VAL A 10 5.23 -12.78 26.88
C VAL A 10 6.13 -13.36 25.78
N ALA A 11 6.84 -12.52 25.03
CA ALA A 11 7.73 -12.98 23.96
C ALA A 11 8.89 -13.86 24.46
N ARG A 12 9.30 -13.73 25.73
CA ARG A 12 10.30 -14.62 26.36
C ARG A 12 9.68 -15.88 26.97
N GLY A 13 8.35 -15.94 27.09
CA GLY A 13 7.64 -17.01 27.79
C GLY A 13 7.55 -16.82 29.32
N ASP A 14 7.88 -15.64 29.84
CA ASP A 14 7.82 -15.34 31.29
C ASP A 14 6.35 -15.18 31.77
N GLU A 15 5.46 -14.80 30.86
CA GLU A 15 4.03 -14.60 31.10
C GLU A 15 3.19 -15.22 29.97
N PRO A 16 1.96 -15.70 30.25
CA PRO A 16 1.07 -16.19 29.21
C PRO A 16 0.59 -15.05 28.31
N ALA A 17 0.46 -15.36 27.02
CA ALA A 17 -0.13 -14.48 26.01
C ALA A 17 -1.63 -14.25 26.27
N ASP A 18 -2.19 -13.21 25.65
CA ASP A 18 -3.65 -12.99 25.69
C ASP A 18 -4.36 -14.06 24.87
N VAL A 19 -3.88 -14.28 23.64
CA VAL A 19 -4.37 -15.31 22.73
C VAL A 19 -3.18 -16.10 22.17
N VAL A 20 -3.32 -17.42 22.05
CA VAL A 20 -2.43 -18.27 21.26
C VAL A 20 -3.22 -18.94 20.14
N VAL A 21 -2.76 -18.78 18.90
CA VAL A 21 -3.24 -19.57 17.76
C VAL A 21 -2.38 -20.83 17.67
N ARG A 22 -2.97 -22.00 17.96
CA ARG A 22 -2.22 -23.24 18.21
C ARG A 22 -2.36 -24.28 17.11
N GLY A 23 -1.27 -24.97 16.78
CA GLY A 23 -1.27 -26.17 15.92
C GLY A 23 -1.47 -25.91 14.42
N GLY A 24 -1.44 -24.65 14.00
CA GLY A 24 -1.57 -24.25 12.59
C GLY A 24 -0.24 -24.20 11.85
N ARG A 25 -0.31 -24.22 10.51
CA ARG A 25 0.85 -23.95 9.65
C ARG A 25 0.89 -22.48 9.28
N VAL A 26 1.87 -21.74 9.79
CA VAL A 26 1.97 -20.29 9.66
C VAL A 26 2.77 -19.92 8.41
N LEU A 27 2.20 -19.08 7.53
CA LEU A 27 2.91 -18.57 6.36
C LEU A 27 3.85 -17.41 6.75
N SER A 28 5.16 -17.64 6.65
CA SER A 28 6.13 -16.55 6.61
C SER A 28 6.17 -15.96 5.19
N VAL A 29 5.51 -14.83 4.97
CA VAL A 29 5.52 -14.15 3.66
C VAL A 29 6.89 -13.61 3.26
N PHE A 30 7.78 -13.40 4.24
CA PHE A 30 9.14 -12.91 4.02
C PHE A 30 10.07 -14.01 3.48
N THR A 31 10.00 -15.21 4.04
CA THR A 31 10.82 -16.36 3.61
C THR A 31 10.11 -17.26 2.61
N ARG A 32 8.78 -17.12 2.46
CA ARG A 32 7.90 -17.95 1.62
C ARG A 32 7.83 -19.39 2.08
N GLU A 33 7.83 -19.59 3.39
CA GLU A 33 7.84 -20.90 4.03
C GLU A 33 6.60 -21.07 4.92
N TRP A 34 6.19 -22.32 5.08
CA TRP A 34 5.21 -22.73 6.07
C TRP A 34 5.94 -23.21 7.32
N LEU A 35 5.64 -22.58 8.45
CA LEU A 35 6.22 -22.89 9.75
C LEU A 35 5.20 -23.66 10.58
N ASP A 36 5.65 -24.75 11.20
CA ASP A 36 4.86 -25.46 12.21
C ASP A 36 5.13 -24.78 13.56
N ALA A 37 4.33 -23.77 13.90
CA ALA A 37 4.53 -22.92 15.07
C ALA A 37 3.20 -22.31 15.53
N ASP A 38 3.05 -22.09 16.85
CA ASP A 38 1.95 -21.30 17.38
C ASP A 38 2.27 -19.80 17.24
N ILE A 39 1.22 -18.96 17.28
CA ILE A 39 1.34 -17.50 17.30
C ILE A 39 0.85 -16.99 18.64
N ALA A 40 1.72 -16.29 19.37
CA ALA A 40 1.35 -15.59 20.60
C ALA A 40 0.96 -14.13 20.31
N VAL A 41 -0.18 -13.70 20.85
CA VAL A 41 -0.67 -12.32 20.77
C VAL A 41 -0.73 -11.71 22.16
N ALA A 42 -0.14 -10.52 22.33
CA ALA A 42 -0.19 -9.73 23.56
C ALA A 42 -0.45 -8.25 23.26
N ASP A 43 -1.42 -7.65 23.95
CA ASP A 43 -1.83 -6.25 23.80
C ASP A 43 -2.18 -5.86 22.35
N GLY A 44 -2.69 -6.81 21.56
CA GLY A 44 -3.00 -6.62 20.14
C GLY A 44 -1.80 -6.72 19.19
N TRP A 45 -0.64 -7.18 19.67
CA TRP A 45 0.57 -7.39 18.86
C TRP A 45 0.95 -8.87 18.83
N ILE A 46 1.48 -9.32 17.70
CA ILE A 46 2.18 -10.61 17.65
C ILE A 46 3.45 -10.50 18.51
N ALA A 47 3.50 -11.24 19.60
CA ALA A 47 4.61 -11.27 20.54
C ALA A 47 5.70 -12.26 20.09
N GLY A 48 5.31 -13.36 19.42
CA GLY A 48 6.25 -14.37 18.96
C GLY A 48 5.63 -15.50 18.14
N LEU A 49 6.49 -16.26 17.49
CA LEU A 49 6.21 -17.54 16.82
C LEU A 49 6.96 -18.65 17.54
N GLY A 50 6.33 -19.79 17.80
CA GLY A 50 6.94 -20.90 18.55
C GLY A 50 5.92 -21.60 19.43
N GLU A 51 6.37 -22.19 20.54
CA GLU A 51 5.48 -22.79 21.54
C GLU A 51 5.19 -21.74 22.64
N TYR A 52 3.91 -21.45 22.89
CA TYR A 52 3.49 -20.48 23.90
C TYR A 52 2.22 -20.93 24.63
N ASP A 53 2.10 -20.48 25.88
CA ASP A 53 0.85 -20.57 26.65
C ASP A 53 0.04 -19.28 26.51
N GLY A 54 -1.28 -19.43 26.43
CA GLY A 54 -2.22 -18.33 26.26
C GLY A 54 -3.40 -18.43 27.22
N ARG A 55 -3.96 -17.28 27.59
CA ARG A 55 -5.21 -17.22 28.37
C ARG A 55 -6.40 -17.69 27.55
N GLU A 56 -6.39 -17.37 26.26
CA GLU A 56 -7.31 -17.89 25.25
C GLU A 56 -6.52 -18.68 24.20
N VAL A 57 -7.09 -19.79 23.73
CA VAL A 57 -6.48 -20.63 22.69
C VAL A 57 -7.44 -20.74 21.52
N VAL A 58 -6.95 -20.36 20.34
CA VAL A 58 -7.62 -20.57 19.06
C VAL A 58 -6.98 -21.80 18.41
N ASP A 59 -7.76 -22.89 18.29
CA ASP A 59 -7.29 -24.12 17.66
C ASP A 59 -7.25 -23.98 16.13
N ALA A 60 -6.04 -24.04 15.58
CA ALA A 60 -5.74 -24.02 14.15
C ALA A 60 -5.20 -25.37 13.65
N THR A 61 -5.39 -26.47 14.40
CA THR A 61 -4.94 -27.81 14.03
C THR A 61 -5.40 -28.20 12.62
N GLY A 62 -4.46 -28.58 11.77
CA GLY A 62 -4.73 -28.95 10.37
C GLY A 62 -5.12 -27.77 9.47
N ARG A 63 -5.02 -26.53 9.96
CA ARG A 63 -5.31 -25.31 9.21
C ARG A 63 -4.03 -24.55 8.84
N HIS A 64 -4.18 -23.62 7.91
CA HIS A 64 -3.14 -22.67 7.54
C HIS A 64 -3.46 -21.33 8.18
N VAL A 65 -2.44 -20.65 8.69
CA VAL A 65 -2.55 -19.31 9.26
C VAL A 65 -1.75 -18.35 8.40
N VAL A 66 -2.41 -17.30 7.93
CA VAL A 66 -1.85 -16.27 7.07
C VAL A 66 -2.12 -14.89 7.67
N PRO A 67 -1.31 -13.87 7.35
CA PRO A 67 -1.68 -12.49 7.66
C PRO A 67 -3.04 -12.14 7.04
N GLY A 68 -3.80 -11.27 7.71
CA GLY A 68 -5.03 -10.70 7.13
C GLY A 68 -4.74 -10.03 5.79
N PHE A 69 -5.68 -10.15 4.85
CA PHE A 69 -5.53 -9.59 3.52
C PHE A 69 -5.73 -8.08 3.54
N ILE A 70 -4.96 -7.40 2.69
CA ILE A 70 -5.03 -5.96 2.47
C ILE A 70 -5.47 -5.75 1.02
N ASP A 71 -6.63 -5.12 0.83
CA ASP A 71 -7.00 -4.55 -0.47
C ASP A 71 -6.33 -3.19 -0.62
N ALA A 72 -5.33 -3.11 -1.50
CA ALA A 72 -4.45 -1.95 -1.59
C ALA A 72 -5.04 -0.81 -2.42
N HIS A 73 -6.13 -1.02 -3.15
CA HIS A 73 -6.80 0.01 -3.93
C HIS A 73 -8.21 -0.44 -4.34
N MET A 74 -9.23 0.23 -3.83
CA MET A 74 -10.62 -0.02 -4.22
C MET A 74 -11.51 1.22 -4.04
N HIS A 75 -12.68 1.18 -4.66
CA HIS A 75 -13.75 2.16 -4.47
C HIS A 75 -14.91 1.50 -3.73
N LEU A 76 -15.20 1.94 -2.50
CA LEU A 76 -16.29 1.37 -1.70
C LEU A 76 -17.64 1.59 -2.41
N GLU A 77 -17.81 2.75 -3.04
CA GLU A 77 -19.01 3.17 -3.75
C GLU A 77 -19.40 2.21 -4.88
N SER A 78 -18.42 1.54 -5.47
CA SER A 78 -18.65 0.52 -6.50
C SER A 78 -19.43 -0.68 -5.96
N THR A 79 -19.25 -1.03 -4.69
CA THR A 79 -19.98 -2.12 -4.01
C THR A 79 -21.44 -1.79 -3.74
N LYS A 80 -21.82 -0.51 -3.75
CA LYS A 80 -23.17 -0.01 -3.39
C LYS A 80 -23.56 -0.30 -1.93
N LEU A 81 -22.57 -0.55 -1.06
CA LEU A 81 -22.77 -0.79 0.36
C LEU A 81 -22.31 0.39 1.20
N LEU A 82 -22.87 0.50 2.41
CA LEU A 82 -22.30 1.31 3.47
C LEU A 82 -21.06 0.62 4.07
N PRO A 83 -20.14 1.37 4.70
CA PRO A 83 -18.90 0.82 5.23
C PRO A 83 -19.07 -0.35 6.21
N ASP A 84 -20.09 -0.31 7.06
CA ASP A 84 -20.39 -1.33 8.06
C ASP A 84 -20.84 -2.65 7.41
N GLU A 85 -21.73 -2.58 6.42
CA GLU A 85 -22.16 -3.76 5.67
C GLU A 85 -21.03 -4.34 4.82
N PHE A 86 -20.18 -3.49 4.23
CA PHE A 86 -18.98 -3.94 3.54
C PHE A 86 -18.03 -4.68 4.49
N ALA A 87 -17.71 -4.08 5.65
CA ALA A 87 -16.85 -4.69 6.66
C ALA A 87 -17.40 -6.05 7.13
N ARG A 88 -18.72 -6.14 7.37
CA ARG A 88 -19.41 -7.37 7.76
C ARG A 88 -19.24 -8.50 6.73
N LEU A 89 -19.13 -8.17 5.44
CA LEU A 89 -18.98 -9.16 4.36
C LEU A 89 -17.52 -9.59 4.15
N VAL A 90 -16.56 -8.68 4.24
CA VAL A 90 -15.16 -8.97 3.87
C VAL A 90 -14.30 -9.50 5.03
N LEU A 91 -14.58 -9.07 6.27
CA LEU A 91 -13.84 -9.53 7.45
C LEU A 91 -13.89 -11.05 7.63
N PRO A 92 -15.07 -11.73 7.54
CA PRO A 92 -15.13 -13.19 7.64
C PRO A 92 -14.37 -13.93 6.54
N LEU A 93 -14.05 -13.24 5.43
CA LEU A 93 -13.29 -13.78 4.29
C LEU A 93 -11.77 -13.52 4.42
N GLY A 94 -11.35 -12.84 5.50
CA GLY A 94 -9.94 -12.62 5.84
C GLY A 94 -9.37 -11.27 5.42
N THR A 95 -10.14 -10.40 4.75
CA THR A 95 -9.69 -9.02 4.48
C THR A 95 -9.83 -8.20 5.74
N THR A 96 -8.70 -7.75 6.29
CA THR A 96 -8.65 -6.96 7.53
C THR A 96 -8.38 -5.49 7.29
N THR A 97 -7.92 -5.13 6.09
CA THR A 97 -7.56 -3.75 5.75
C THR A 97 -7.94 -3.43 4.31
N VAL A 98 -8.42 -2.21 4.08
CA VAL A 98 -8.69 -1.69 2.73
C VAL A 98 -8.17 -0.26 2.59
N VAL A 99 -7.70 0.09 1.40
CA VAL A 99 -7.30 1.44 1.02
C VAL A 99 -8.29 1.96 -0.01
N LEU A 100 -9.11 2.93 0.41
CA LEU A 100 -10.19 3.48 -0.39
C LEU A 100 -9.74 4.71 -1.17
N ASP A 101 -10.11 4.77 -2.45
CA ASP A 101 -10.21 6.02 -3.19
C ASP A 101 -11.69 6.43 -3.32
N PRO A 102 -12.16 7.41 -2.54
CA PRO A 102 -13.55 7.84 -2.54
C PRO A 102 -13.85 8.89 -3.62
N HIS A 103 -13.27 8.73 -4.82
CA HIS A 103 -13.42 9.71 -5.90
C HIS A 103 -14.87 9.84 -6.40
N GLU A 104 -15.69 8.80 -6.23
CA GLU A 104 -17.10 8.83 -6.65
C GLU A 104 -17.89 9.74 -5.72
N LEU A 105 -17.66 9.58 -4.41
CA LEU A 105 -18.25 10.44 -3.40
C LEU A 105 -17.75 11.88 -3.51
N ALA A 106 -16.48 12.08 -3.87
CA ALA A 106 -15.92 13.41 -4.10
C ALA A 106 -16.56 14.10 -5.32
N ASN A 107 -16.82 13.38 -6.41
CA ASN A 107 -17.53 13.93 -7.56
C ASN A 107 -18.95 14.41 -7.21
N VAL A 108 -19.67 13.66 -6.36
CA VAL A 108 -21.08 13.94 -6.02
C VAL A 108 -21.24 14.91 -4.85
N LEU A 109 -20.45 14.77 -3.80
CA LEU A 109 -20.57 15.51 -2.54
C LEU A 109 -19.37 16.40 -2.23
N GLY A 110 -18.31 16.39 -3.04
CA GLY A 110 -17.08 17.12 -2.75
C GLY A 110 -16.36 16.58 -1.52
N THR A 111 -15.53 17.43 -0.90
CA THR A 111 -14.78 17.09 0.31
C THR A 111 -15.65 16.71 1.51
N ASP A 112 -16.89 17.24 1.58
CA ASP A 112 -17.81 16.96 2.68
C ASP A 112 -18.16 15.47 2.73
N GLY A 113 -18.40 14.86 1.56
CA GLY A 113 -18.66 13.44 1.45
C GLY A 113 -17.44 12.61 1.86
N VAL A 114 -16.25 13.02 1.42
CA VAL A 114 -15.00 12.31 1.78
C VAL A 114 -14.75 12.36 3.29
N HIS A 115 -14.93 13.52 3.94
CA HIS A 115 -14.81 13.63 5.40
C HIS A 115 -15.86 12.82 6.14
N TRP A 116 -17.10 12.82 5.65
CA TRP A 116 -18.16 11.97 6.21
C TRP A 116 -17.78 10.49 6.17
N LEU A 117 -17.25 10.01 5.03
CA LEU A 117 -16.87 8.61 4.88
C LEU A 117 -15.68 8.25 5.80
N LEU A 118 -14.69 9.14 5.90
CA LEU A 118 -13.57 8.99 6.83
C LEU A 118 -14.05 8.82 8.28
N ASP A 119 -15.03 9.60 8.70
CA ASP A 119 -15.60 9.54 10.05
C ASP A 119 -16.48 8.29 10.25
N ALA A 120 -17.28 7.93 9.23
CA ALA A 120 -18.14 6.74 9.26
C ALA A 120 -17.35 5.43 9.42
N CYS A 121 -16.11 5.39 8.93
CA CYS A 121 -15.24 4.22 9.02
C CYS A 121 -14.44 4.12 10.33
N ASP A 122 -14.39 5.15 11.17
CA ASP A 122 -13.39 5.23 12.27
C ASP A 122 -13.61 4.16 13.36
N ALA A 123 -14.87 3.84 13.66
CA ALA A 123 -15.26 2.91 14.72
C ALA A 123 -15.53 1.47 14.25
N LEU A 124 -15.23 1.16 12.99
CA LEU A 124 -15.50 -0.17 12.42
C LEU A 124 -14.33 -1.14 12.68
N PRO A 125 -14.61 -2.46 12.76
CA PRO A 125 -13.59 -3.48 13.01
C PRO A 125 -12.65 -3.74 11.82
N LEU A 126 -12.96 -3.20 10.63
CA LEU A 126 -12.08 -3.25 9.46
C LEU A 126 -11.16 -2.02 9.46
N ASP A 127 -9.88 -2.20 9.17
CA ASP A 127 -8.96 -1.07 9.03
C ASP A 127 -9.18 -0.37 7.67
N PHE A 128 -9.86 0.77 7.71
CA PHE A 128 -10.00 1.64 6.54
C PHE A 128 -8.88 2.69 6.50
N TYR A 129 -8.15 2.69 5.40
CA TYR A 129 -7.26 3.78 4.97
C TYR A 129 -7.79 4.42 3.70
N PHE A 130 -7.30 5.62 3.39
CA PHE A 130 -7.84 6.44 2.31
C PHE A 130 -6.73 7.07 1.48
N MET A 131 -7.06 7.35 0.23
CA MET A 131 -6.29 8.21 -0.66
C MET A 131 -7.13 9.45 -0.98
N ALA A 132 -6.49 10.62 -1.07
CA ALA A 132 -7.19 11.87 -1.38
C ALA A 132 -7.52 11.91 -2.89
N PRO A 133 -8.81 12.02 -3.29
CA PRO A 133 -9.21 11.97 -4.70
C PRO A 133 -8.54 13.05 -5.56
N SER A 134 -7.75 12.63 -6.54
CA SER A 134 -6.83 13.53 -7.26
C SER A 134 -7.43 14.15 -8.53
N SER A 135 -8.45 13.53 -9.11
CA SER A 135 -8.99 13.86 -10.44
C SER A 135 -10.49 14.15 -10.40
N ILE A 136 -10.87 15.29 -9.79
CA ILE A 136 -12.27 15.73 -9.66
C ILE A 136 -12.46 17.09 -10.38
N PRO A 137 -13.11 17.13 -11.57
CA PRO A 137 -13.54 15.96 -12.35
C PRO A 137 -12.35 15.24 -13.01
N ALA A 138 -12.60 14.05 -13.54
CA ALA A 138 -11.59 13.28 -14.27
C ALA A 138 -11.25 13.91 -15.62
N SER A 139 -12.22 14.60 -16.23
CA SER A 139 -12.03 15.31 -17.50
C SER A 139 -12.76 16.66 -17.56
N VAL A 140 -12.36 17.50 -18.51
CA VAL A 140 -13.03 18.79 -18.80
C VAL A 140 -14.44 18.64 -19.40
N PHE A 141 -14.83 17.41 -19.77
CA PHE A 141 -16.14 17.11 -20.35
C PHE A 141 -17.20 16.76 -19.31
N GLU A 142 -16.82 16.70 -18.03
CA GLU A 142 -17.70 16.30 -16.93
C GLU A 142 -17.97 17.46 -15.98
N SER A 143 -19.09 17.36 -15.25
CA SER A 143 -19.50 18.36 -14.26
C SER A 143 -19.67 17.70 -12.89
N PRO A 144 -18.68 17.81 -11.99
CA PRO A 144 -18.82 17.36 -10.62
C PRO A 144 -19.63 18.40 -9.82
N ARG A 145 -19.98 18.11 -8.57
CA ARG A 145 -20.57 19.11 -7.64
C ARG A 145 -19.73 20.39 -7.61
N ARG A 146 -18.41 20.23 -7.54
CA ARG A 146 -17.41 21.27 -7.77
C ARG A 146 -16.05 20.62 -8.04
N PRO A 147 -15.16 21.26 -8.82
CA PRO A 147 -13.78 20.80 -8.93
C PRO A 147 -13.08 20.81 -7.56
N LEU A 148 -12.22 19.83 -7.32
CA LEU A 148 -11.32 19.86 -6.16
C LEU A 148 -10.05 20.62 -6.50
N LEU A 149 -9.69 21.57 -5.64
CA LEU A 149 -8.51 22.40 -5.76
C LEU A 149 -7.43 21.96 -4.75
N SER A 150 -6.24 22.52 -4.85
CA SER A 150 -5.12 22.21 -3.95
C SER A 150 -5.45 22.34 -2.46
N GLY A 151 -6.26 23.34 -2.07
CA GLY A 151 -6.68 23.52 -0.68
C GLY A 151 -7.59 22.40 -0.17
N ASP A 152 -8.40 21.82 -1.05
CA ASP A 152 -9.25 20.66 -0.73
C ASP A 152 -8.40 19.42 -0.46
N LEU A 153 -7.43 19.16 -1.34
CA LEU A 153 -6.50 18.04 -1.19
C LEU A 153 -5.66 18.20 0.08
N GLU A 154 -5.17 19.41 0.37
CA GLU A 154 -4.42 19.68 1.60
C GLU A 154 -5.26 19.40 2.86
N SER A 155 -6.55 19.74 2.84
CA SER A 155 -7.46 19.41 3.96
C SER A 155 -7.61 17.91 4.15
N LEU A 156 -7.67 17.12 3.07
CA LEU A 156 -7.79 15.66 3.14
C LEU A 156 -6.48 15.02 3.61
N LEU A 157 -5.34 15.44 3.05
CA LEU A 157 -4.01 14.92 3.40
C LEU A 157 -3.62 15.14 4.88
N ARG A 158 -4.30 16.07 5.59
CA ARG A 158 -4.12 16.29 7.02
C ARG A 158 -4.83 15.25 7.90
N ARG A 159 -5.74 14.45 7.34
CA ARG A 159 -6.48 13.41 8.07
C ARG A 159 -5.55 12.21 8.30
N ARG A 160 -5.51 11.70 9.53
CA ARG A 160 -4.55 10.66 9.96
C ARG A 160 -4.57 9.37 9.11
N ARG A 161 -5.73 8.97 8.60
CA ARG A 161 -5.91 7.74 7.81
C ARG A 161 -5.80 7.97 6.30
N VAL A 162 -5.49 9.19 5.85
CA VAL A 162 -5.22 9.50 4.44
C VAL A 162 -3.72 9.34 4.17
N LEU A 163 -3.36 8.41 3.29
CA LEU A 163 -1.99 7.98 3.07
C LEU A 163 -1.27 8.74 1.95
N GLY A 164 -2.03 9.44 1.10
CA GLY A 164 -1.48 10.08 -0.09
C GLY A 164 -2.54 10.54 -1.07
N LEU A 165 -2.14 10.75 -2.33
CA LEU A 165 -3.05 11.06 -3.43
C LEU A 165 -3.52 9.80 -4.13
N ALA A 166 -4.82 9.76 -4.40
CA ALA A 166 -5.44 8.70 -5.16
C ALA A 166 -5.01 8.72 -6.63
N GLU A 167 -5.46 7.72 -7.36
CA GLU A 167 -5.03 7.43 -8.72
C GLU A 167 -4.98 8.66 -9.64
N MET A 168 -3.78 8.96 -10.14
CA MET A 168 -3.56 10.09 -11.05
C MET A 168 -4.03 9.74 -12.47
N MET A 169 -5.35 9.72 -12.68
CA MET A 169 -6.01 9.37 -13.95
C MET A 169 -5.74 10.36 -15.08
N ASN A 170 -5.49 11.64 -14.75
CA ASN A 170 -5.00 12.64 -15.72
C ASN A 170 -3.51 12.42 -16.04
N PHE A 171 -3.15 11.19 -16.43
CA PHE A 171 -1.80 10.85 -16.88
C PHE A 171 -1.33 11.70 -18.07
N PRO A 172 -2.18 12.16 -19.02
CA PRO A 172 -1.72 13.07 -20.07
C PRO A 172 -1.24 14.40 -19.49
N GLY A 173 -1.96 14.96 -18.51
CA GLY A 173 -1.55 16.17 -17.79
C GLY A 173 -0.23 15.97 -17.05
N VAL A 174 -0.09 14.87 -16.32
CA VAL A 174 1.16 14.53 -15.60
C VAL A 174 2.35 14.42 -16.57
N ILE A 175 2.21 13.65 -17.65
CA ILE A 175 3.29 13.40 -18.63
C ILE A 175 3.72 14.68 -19.33
N ASN A 176 2.78 15.60 -19.58
CA ASN A 176 3.03 16.88 -20.24
C ASN A 176 3.31 18.02 -19.25
N ALA A 177 3.51 17.72 -17.95
CA ALA A 177 3.83 18.70 -16.92
C ALA A 177 2.77 19.82 -16.78
N ASP A 178 1.48 19.45 -16.85
CA ASP A 178 0.39 20.38 -16.59
C ASP A 178 0.55 21.03 -15.19
N PRO A 179 0.51 22.37 -15.09
CA PRO A 179 0.76 23.06 -13.83
C PRO A 179 -0.18 22.66 -12.69
N ASN A 180 -1.43 22.29 -12.99
CA ASN A 180 -2.38 21.88 -11.96
C ASN A 180 -2.03 20.49 -11.43
N GLU A 181 -1.68 19.54 -12.31
CA GLU A 181 -1.26 18.20 -11.88
C GLU A 181 0.05 18.23 -11.10
N LEU A 182 1.04 19.02 -11.53
CA LEU A 182 2.28 19.22 -10.78
C LEU A 182 2.02 19.78 -9.38
N LYS A 183 1.12 20.75 -9.26
CA LYS A 183 0.76 21.33 -7.97
C LYS A 183 0.13 20.29 -7.03
N LYS A 184 -0.68 19.36 -7.53
CA LYS A 184 -1.20 18.25 -6.72
C LYS A 184 -0.05 17.37 -6.24
N LEU A 185 0.83 16.95 -7.13
CA LEU A 185 1.99 16.11 -6.81
C LEU A 185 2.92 16.76 -5.77
N GLU A 186 3.12 18.08 -5.85
CA GLU A 186 3.90 18.83 -4.86
C GLU A 186 3.33 18.71 -3.44
N LEU A 187 2.00 18.73 -3.27
CA LEU A 187 1.33 18.56 -1.96
C LEU A 187 1.58 17.18 -1.35
N ALA A 188 1.78 16.17 -2.20
CA ALA A 188 2.04 14.79 -1.78
C ALA A 188 3.52 14.43 -1.74
N THR A 189 4.41 15.43 -1.73
CA THR A 189 5.86 15.19 -1.62
C THR A 189 6.18 14.43 -0.34
N GLY A 190 6.70 13.20 -0.49
CA GLY A 190 7.04 12.32 0.62
C GLY A 190 5.87 11.45 1.12
N LEU A 191 4.70 11.58 0.51
CA LEU A 191 3.56 10.68 0.66
C LEU A 191 3.49 9.71 -0.53
N HIS A 192 2.60 8.72 -0.44
CA HIS A 192 2.31 7.83 -1.56
C HIS A 192 1.45 8.53 -2.61
N VAL A 193 1.60 8.15 -3.87
CA VAL A 193 0.76 8.62 -4.97
C VAL A 193 0.40 7.43 -5.83
N ASP A 194 -0.89 7.14 -5.91
CA ASP A 194 -1.41 6.08 -6.75
C ASP A 194 -1.42 6.48 -8.23
N GLY A 195 -1.15 5.50 -9.09
CA GLY A 195 -1.22 5.68 -10.54
C GLY A 195 -2.42 5.00 -11.17
N HIS A 196 -2.80 5.54 -12.32
CA HIS A 196 -3.77 5.01 -13.27
C HIS A 196 -3.31 5.41 -14.66
N ALA A 197 -2.71 4.47 -15.37
CA ALA A 197 -2.01 4.76 -16.62
C ALA A 197 -2.30 3.72 -17.72
N PRO A 198 -3.57 3.53 -18.13
CA PRO A 198 -3.96 2.54 -19.13
C PRO A 198 -3.29 2.84 -20.48
N GLY A 199 -2.62 1.83 -21.05
CA GLY A 199 -1.93 1.94 -22.34
C GLY A 199 -0.68 2.84 -22.35
N VAL A 200 -0.26 3.38 -21.21
CA VAL A 200 0.95 4.21 -21.11
C VAL A 200 2.19 3.32 -21.00
N LEU A 201 3.11 3.45 -21.96
CA LEU A 201 4.33 2.63 -22.09
C LEU A 201 5.55 3.48 -22.50
N GLY A 202 6.74 2.88 -22.40
CA GLY A 202 7.99 3.44 -22.87
C GLY A 202 8.31 4.81 -22.24
N ARG A 203 8.64 5.79 -23.07
CA ARG A 203 9.05 7.13 -22.59
C ARG A 203 7.93 7.86 -21.84
N ALA A 204 6.68 7.60 -22.19
CA ALA A 204 5.52 8.19 -21.52
C ALA A 204 5.40 7.64 -20.09
N LEU A 205 5.56 6.32 -19.93
CA LEU A 205 5.60 5.68 -18.61
C LEU A 205 6.79 6.20 -17.77
N ASN A 206 7.96 6.35 -18.39
CA ASN A 206 9.13 6.92 -17.70
C ASN A 206 8.86 8.33 -17.17
N ALA A 207 8.18 9.19 -17.94
CA ALA A 207 7.81 10.54 -17.51
C ALA A 207 6.81 10.49 -16.33
N TYR A 208 5.81 9.62 -16.42
CA TYR A 208 4.82 9.41 -15.36
C TYR A 208 5.45 8.94 -14.04
N VAL A 209 6.37 7.96 -14.11
CA VAL A 209 7.13 7.47 -12.94
C VAL A 209 8.10 8.53 -12.41
N ALA A 210 8.72 9.32 -13.29
CA ALA A 210 9.62 10.42 -12.88
C ALA A 210 8.88 11.50 -12.08
N ALA A 211 7.57 11.67 -12.30
CA ALA A 211 6.72 12.57 -11.53
C ALA A 211 6.48 12.11 -10.07
N GLY A 212 6.96 10.92 -9.69
CA GLY A 212 6.88 10.41 -8.32
C GLY A 212 5.75 9.41 -8.09
N ILE A 213 5.00 9.05 -9.13
CA ILE A 213 3.93 8.04 -9.06
C ILE A 213 4.55 6.65 -9.00
N ARG A 214 4.02 5.79 -8.12
CA ARG A 214 4.70 4.54 -7.72
C ARG A 214 3.83 3.29 -7.79
N SER A 215 2.54 3.39 -8.08
CA SER A 215 1.69 2.22 -8.32
C SER A 215 0.95 2.35 -9.65
N ASP A 216 0.42 1.24 -10.16
CA ASP A 216 -0.58 1.23 -11.24
C ASP A 216 -1.42 -0.05 -11.13
N HIS A 217 -2.70 0.05 -11.49
CA HIS A 217 -3.65 -1.07 -11.54
C HIS A 217 -4.22 -1.31 -12.96
N GLU A 218 -3.76 -0.54 -13.96
CA GLU A 218 -4.32 -0.53 -15.32
C GLU A 218 -3.56 -1.38 -16.33
N ALA A 219 -2.62 -2.23 -15.90
CA ALA A 219 -1.94 -3.15 -16.80
C ALA A 219 -2.92 -4.22 -17.32
N LEU A 220 -3.05 -4.33 -18.65
CA LEU A 220 -3.92 -5.31 -19.30
C LEU A 220 -3.18 -6.56 -19.76
N THR A 221 -1.85 -6.48 -19.93
CA THR A 221 -1.01 -7.60 -20.36
C THR A 221 0.14 -7.86 -19.39
N VAL A 222 0.73 -9.06 -19.49
CA VAL A 222 1.92 -9.42 -18.69
C VAL A 222 3.09 -8.51 -19.06
N GLU A 223 3.23 -8.16 -20.33
CA GLU A 223 4.29 -7.30 -20.84
C GLU A 223 4.19 -5.89 -20.24
N GLU A 224 2.98 -5.32 -20.23
CA GLU A 224 2.68 -4.03 -19.62
C GLU A 224 2.97 -4.03 -18.11
N GLY A 225 2.56 -5.09 -17.42
CA GLY A 225 2.83 -5.27 -15.99
C GLY A 225 4.32 -5.40 -15.68
N LEU A 226 5.06 -6.18 -16.48
CA LEU A 226 6.51 -6.33 -16.34
C LEU A 226 7.25 -5.02 -16.60
N GLU A 227 6.79 -4.19 -17.53
CA GLU A 227 7.39 -2.88 -17.79
C GLU A 227 7.24 -1.94 -16.58
N ARG A 228 6.07 -1.91 -15.94
CA ARG A 228 5.82 -1.15 -14.70
C ARG A 228 6.71 -1.60 -13.55
N LEU A 229 6.80 -2.92 -13.34
CA LEU A 229 7.67 -3.50 -12.32
C LEU A 229 9.15 -3.15 -12.57
N ARG A 230 9.61 -3.21 -13.82
CA ARG A 230 10.99 -2.83 -14.22
C ARG A 230 11.27 -1.34 -14.02
N ASN A 231 10.25 -0.50 -14.10
CA ASN A 231 10.33 0.93 -13.78
C ASN A 231 10.21 1.22 -12.27
N GLY A 232 10.12 0.19 -11.42
CA GLY A 232 10.09 0.33 -9.97
C GLY A 232 8.72 0.70 -9.42
N MET A 233 7.65 0.49 -10.19
CA MET A 233 6.27 0.65 -9.72
C MET A 233 5.79 -0.61 -8.99
N TRP A 234 4.87 -0.42 -8.05
CA TRP A 234 4.02 -1.46 -7.49
C TRP A 234 2.90 -1.77 -8.47
N LEU A 235 2.77 -3.04 -8.85
CA LEU A 235 1.66 -3.48 -9.69
C LEU A 235 0.52 -3.95 -8.80
N LEU A 236 -0.59 -3.20 -8.81
CA LEU A 236 -1.81 -3.54 -8.09
C LEU A 236 -2.68 -4.40 -9.00
N ILE A 237 -2.53 -5.72 -8.87
CA ILE A 237 -3.18 -6.67 -9.77
C ILE A 237 -4.67 -6.73 -9.45
N ARG A 238 -5.51 -6.20 -10.35
CA ARG A 238 -6.97 -6.34 -10.27
C ARG A 238 -7.45 -7.60 -10.98
N GLY A 239 -8.42 -8.29 -10.37
CA GLY A 239 -9.02 -9.50 -10.94
C GLY A 239 -10.08 -9.17 -11.98
N ALA A 240 -9.69 -9.02 -13.25
CA ALA A 240 -10.57 -9.28 -14.38
C ALA A 240 -10.12 -10.61 -15.01
N GLU A 241 -10.82 -11.70 -14.64
CA GLU A 241 -10.69 -13.06 -15.21
C GLU A 241 -9.27 -13.69 -15.23
N PRO A 242 -8.98 -14.71 -14.41
CA PRO A 242 -7.81 -15.54 -14.65
C PRO A 242 -8.06 -16.38 -15.92
N ALA A 243 -7.11 -16.38 -16.87
CA ALA A 243 -6.82 -17.48 -17.82
C ALA A 243 -6.85 -17.21 -19.35
N ARG A 244 -6.26 -16.12 -19.87
CA ARG A 244 -5.76 -16.17 -21.28
C ARG A 244 -4.35 -15.64 -21.59
N ALA A 245 -3.62 -15.02 -20.65
CA ALA A 245 -2.29 -14.47 -20.99
C ALA A 245 -1.12 -14.86 -20.06
N ALA A 246 -1.34 -15.57 -18.95
CA ALA A 246 -0.25 -16.07 -18.12
C ALA A 246 -0.08 -17.58 -18.33
N PRO A 247 0.97 -18.08 -19.03
CA PRO A 247 1.30 -19.48 -18.96
C PRO A 247 1.64 -19.81 -17.50
N ALA A 248 0.83 -20.68 -16.90
CA ALA A 248 1.14 -21.36 -15.65
C ALA A 248 2.54 -21.98 -15.78
N GLY A 249 3.54 -21.41 -15.10
CA GLY A 249 4.91 -21.97 -15.12
C GLY A 249 6.06 -20.98 -15.03
N ARG A 250 5.83 -19.67 -15.16
CA ARG A 250 6.84 -18.66 -14.81
C ARG A 250 6.21 -17.63 -13.89
N GLY A 251 6.05 -18.00 -12.62
CA GLY A 251 5.81 -17.01 -11.58
C GLY A 251 6.87 -15.92 -11.73
N VAL A 252 6.42 -14.67 -11.92
CA VAL A 252 7.29 -13.52 -11.76
C VAL A 252 7.86 -13.67 -10.36
N ARG A 253 9.15 -13.99 -10.26
CA ARG A 253 9.86 -13.96 -8.98
C ARG A 253 9.76 -12.52 -8.53
N HIS A 254 8.82 -12.25 -7.63
CA HIS A 254 8.82 -11.00 -6.90
C HIS A 254 10.14 -11.00 -6.14
N GLU A 255 11.12 -10.23 -6.58
CA GLU A 255 12.18 -9.85 -5.65
C GLU A 255 11.55 -8.75 -4.80
N PRO A 256 11.57 -8.83 -3.46
CA PRO A 256 11.19 -7.68 -2.67
C PRO A 256 12.12 -6.56 -3.12
N ASN A 257 11.56 -5.46 -3.61
CA ASN A 257 12.28 -4.20 -3.75
C ASN A 257 12.96 -3.99 -2.39
N ARG A 258 14.28 -4.20 -2.33
CA ARG A 258 15.07 -3.86 -1.15
C ARG A 258 14.74 -2.40 -0.89
N VAL A 259 14.01 -2.15 0.19
CA VAL A 259 13.69 -0.81 0.65
C VAL A 259 15.03 -0.13 0.89
N LEU A 260 15.51 0.62 -0.09
CA LEU A 260 16.59 1.56 0.12
C LEU A 260 15.96 2.67 0.95
N HIS A 261 16.02 2.53 2.28
CA HIS A 261 15.66 3.59 3.21
C HIS A 261 16.52 4.82 2.90
N ARG A 262 16.05 5.72 2.04
CA ARG A 262 16.43 7.12 2.14
C ARG A 262 15.60 7.69 3.27
N ARG A 263 16.20 7.75 4.47
CA ARG A 263 15.65 8.51 5.58
C ARG A 263 15.29 9.92 5.08
N PRO A 264 14.08 10.46 5.35
CA PRO A 264 13.81 11.86 5.11
C PRO A 264 14.81 12.68 5.92
N ARG A 265 15.53 13.58 5.25
CA ARG A 265 16.33 14.59 5.95
C ARG A 265 15.35 15.45 6.73
N SER A 266 15.38 15.34 8.05
CA SER A 266 14.69 16.28 8.93
C SER A 266 15.07 17.70 8.53
N ARG A 267 14.07 18.57 8.40
CA ARG A 267 14.30 20.02 8.26
C ARG A 267 14.94 20.49 9.57
N GLY A 268 16.25 20.71 9.56
CA GLY A 268 16.99 21.22 10.70
C GLY A 268 18.46 21.46 10.39
N HIS A 269 18.83 22.74 10.38
CA HIS A 269 20.17 23.32 10.34
C HIS A 269 20.93 23.39 8.99
N ARG A 270 21.07 24.64 8.54
CA ARG A 270 22.15 25.14 7.68
C ARG A 270 23.48 24.85 8.37
N GLY A 271 24.45 24.31 7.63
CA GLY A 271 25.81 24.14 8.13
C GLY A 271 26.64 23.20 7.28
N GLU A 272 27.38 23.79 6.35
CA GLU A 272 28.68 23.33 5.85
C GLU A 272 28.79 22.10 4.94
N ARG A 273 29.51 22.35 3.84
CA ARG A 273 29.94 21.39 2.82
C ARG A 273 31.15 20.63 3.37
N ALA A 274 31.18 19.31 3.17
CA ALA A 274 32.44 18.59 3.02
C ALA A 274 32.27 17.37 2.11
N HIS A 275 33.14 17.30 1.11
CA HIS A 275 33.31 16.25 0.13
C HIS A 275 33.62 14.89 0.76
N GLN A 276 33.06 13.82 0.21
CA GLN A 276 33.79 12.55 0.09
C GLN A 276 33.57 11.93 -1.30
N ARG A 277 34.67 11.90 -2.05
CA ARG A 277 34.88 11.10 -3.27
C ARG A 277 35.46 9.75 -2.83
N HIS A 278 34.85 8.66 -3.27
CA HIS A 278 35.50 7.34 -3.43
C HIS A 278 34.92 6.75 -4.72
N GLY A 279 35.66 6.20 -5.67
CA GLY A 279 37.04 5.75 -5.69
C GLY A 279 37.11 4.65 -6.74
N ALA A 280 37.13 5.01 -8.02
CA ALA A 280 37.33 4.08 -9.13
C ALA A 280 38.82 3.98 -9.44
N ARG A 281 39.38 2.76 -9.29
CA ARG A 281 40.64 2.19 -9.83
C ARG A 281 40.85 0.89 -9.04
N GLY A 282 41.09 -0.28 -9.59
CA GLY A 282 41.61 -0.69 -10.89
C GLY A 282 42.52 -1.88 -10.61
N GLY A 283 42.24 -3.04 -11.21
CA GLY A 283 43.07 -4.24 -11.09
C GLY A 283 42.93 -5.08 -12.35
N ARG A 284 43.96 -5.07 -13.19
CA ARG A 284 44.04 -5.74 -14.50
C ARG A 284 44.73 -7.11 -14.37
N ARG A 285 44.16 -8.09 -15.09
CA ARG A 285 44.79 -9.01 -16.09
C ARG A 285 45.60 -10.28 -15.67
N ARG A 286 45.28 -11.34 -16.45
CA ARG A 286 46.05 -12.52 -16.96
C ARG A 286 46.16 -13.72 -16.01
N GLY A 287 46.07 -14.99 -16.43
CA GLY A 287 46.00 -15.66 -17.76
C GLY A 287 45.43 -17.09 -17.57
N ALA A 288 44.86 -17.71 -18.61
CA ALA A 288 45.48 -18.67 -19.55
C ALA A 288 45.10 -20.13 -19.23
N ALA A 289 44.81 -20.89 -20.30
CA ALA A 289 44.26 -22.25 -20.41
C ALA A 289 42.73 -22.35 -20.25
#